data_AF-A0A3R7EMI6-F1
#
_entry.id   AF-A0A3R7EMI6-F1
#
_cell.length_a   1.000
_cell.length_b   1.000
_cell.length_c   1.000
_cell.angle_alpha   90.00
_cell.angle_beta   90.00
_cell.angle_gamma   90.00
#
_symmetry.space_group_name_H-M   'P 1'
#
loop_
_entity.id
_entity.type
_entity.pdbx_description
1 polymer ?
#
loop_
_entity_poly.entity_id
_entity_poly.type
_entity_poly.pdbx_seq_one_letter_code
_entity_poly.pdbx_strand_id
1 'polypeptide(L)' 'MGNSQCEFCGRSYTKKRQWQKFCSRTCRIEFHQSGGEEVLRLRRENKALRERMKTITEIASQ' A
#
# COMPACT_ATOMS: atom_id res chain seq x y z
N MET A 1 -17.07 6.56 12.47
CA MET A 1 -15.94 5.62 12.38
C MET A 1 -15.70 5.32 10.90
N GLY A 2 -14.50 5.58 10.37
CA GLY A 2 -14.23 5.41 8.93
C GLY A 2 -13.98 3.95 8.57
N ASN A 3 -14.65 3.46 7.52
CA ASN A 3 -14.35 2.17 6.92
C ASN A 3 -12.95 2.25 6.28
N SER A 4 -12.11 1.25 6.52
CA SER A 4 -10.80 1.11 5.88
C SER A 4 -10.71 -0.19 5.11
N GLN A 5 -9.88 -0.23 4.07
CA GLN A 5 -9.63 -1.46 3.30
C GLN A 5 -8.45 -2.23 3.86
N CYS A 6 -8.57 -3.56 3.87
CA CYS A 6 -7.49 -4.45 4.31
C CYS A 6 -6.38 -4.45 3.26
N GLU A 7 -5.13 -4.20 3.69
CA GLU A 7 -3.98 -4.20 2.77
C GLU A 7 -3.68 -5.56 2.13
N PHE A 8 -4.21 -6.65 2.69
CA PHE A 8 -4.07 -8.00 2.16
C PHE A 8 -5.26 -8.42 1.29
N CYS A 9 -6.47 -8.48 1.84
CA CYS A 9 -7.64 -9.03 1.15
C CYS A 9 -8.56 -7.99 0.50
N GLY A 10 -8.27 -6.69 0.63
CA GLY A 10 -9.05 -5.59 0.05
C GLY A 10 -10.42 -5.32 0.70
N ARG A 11 -10.89 -6.20 1.60
CA ARG A 11 -12.20 -6.05 2.26
C ARG A 11 -12.26 -4.81 3.14
N SER A 12 -13.41 -4.14 3.11
CA SER A 12 -13.72 -3.04 4.02
C SER A 12 -13.94 -3.55 5.44
N TYR A 13 -13.41 -2.83 6.44
CA TYR A 13 -13.60 -3.13 7.86
C TYR A 13 -13.56 -1.85 8.71
N THR A 14 -14.18 -1.91 9.89
CA THR A 14 -14.11 -0.84 10.88
C THR A 14 -12.80 -0.93 11.65
N LYS A 15 -11.96 0.10 11.54
CA LYS A 15 -10.73 0.19 12.33
C LYS A 15 -11.06 0.31 13.82
N LYS A 16 -10.49 -0.60 14.62
CA LYS A 16 -10.49 -0.47 16.09
C LYS A 16 -9.31 0.37 16.59
N ARG A 17 -8.27 0.53 15.78
CA ARG A 17 -7.07 1.31 16.05
C ARG A 17 -6.66 2.08 14.79
N GLN A 18 -6.15 3.30 14.94
CA GLN A 18 -5.79 4.14 13.78
C GLN A 18 -4.74 3.48 12.87
N TRP A 19 -3.80 2.75 13.46
CA TRP A 19 -2.72 2.04 12.77
C TRP A 19 -3.09 0.64 12.27
N GLN A 20 -4.34 0.20 12.45
CA GLN A 20 -4.76 -1.12 11.97
C GLN A 20 -4.77 -1.14 10.44
N LYS A 21 -4.03 -2.08 9.85
CA LYS A 21 -3.92 -2.25 8.38
C LYS A 21 -4.70 -3.44 7.85
N PHE A 22 -5.03 -4.39 8.73
CA PHE A 22 -5.65 -5.66 8.37
C PHE A 22 -6.99 -5.83 9.07
N CYS A 23 -7.95 -6.43 8.38
CA CYS A 23 -9.27 -6.73 8.95
C CYS A 23 -9.21 -7.85 10.00
N SER A 24 -8.20 -8.71 9.95
CA SER A 24 -8.02 -9.85 10.86
C SER A 24 -6.54 -10.15 11.14
N ARG A 25 -6.28 -10.96 12.18
CA ARG A 25 -4.94 -11.49 12.47
C ARG A 25 -4.44 -12.41 11.35
N THR A 26 -5.32 -13.22 10.77
CA THR A 26 -5.00 -14.11 9.66
C THR A 26 -4.49 -13.33 8.45
N CYS A 27 -5.20 -12.27 8.04
CA CYS A 27 -4.75 -11.42 6.93
C CYS A 27 -3.40 -10.75 7.21
N ARG A 28 -3.10 -10.41 8.47
CA ARG A 28 -1.76 -9.92 8.85
C ARG A 28 -0.70 -11.01 8.66
N ILE A 29 -0.94 -12.22 9.17
CA ILE A 29 0.02 -13.33 9.10
C ILE A 29 0.28 -13.70 7.63
N GLU A 30 -0.77 -13.93 6.86
CA GLU A 30 -0.66 -14.28 5.44
C GLU A 30 0.04 -13.19 4.64
N PHE A 31 -0.23 -11.91 4.93
CA PHE A 31 0.48 -10.80 4.30
C PHE A 31 1.99 -10.84 4.55
N HIS A 32 2.44 -11.16 5.76
CA HIS A 32 3.86 -11.29 6.05
C HIS A 32 4.47 -12.57 5.46
N GLN A 33 3.70 -13.67 5.37
CA GLN A 33 4.16 -14.94 4.81
C GLN A 33 4.21 -14.94 3.27
N SER A 34 3.32 -14.21 2.61
CA SER A 34 3.25 -14.15 1.14
C SER A 34 4.25 -13.18 0.50
N GLY A 35 5.15 -12.58 1.30
CA GLY A 35 6.05 -11.53 0.83
C GLY A 35 5.36 -10.19 0.59
N GLY A 36 4.19 -9.95 1.21
CA GLY A 36 3.44 -8.70 1.07
C GLY A 36 4.25 -7.46 1.43
N GLU A 37 5.21 -7.56 2.36
CA GLU A 37 6.12 -6.46 2.69
C GLU A 37 7.01 -6.05 1.50
N GLU A 38 7.50 -7.02 0.73
CA GLU A 38 8.31 -6.75 -0.47
C GLU A 38 7.46 -6.10 -1.56
N VAL A 39 6.23 -6.57 -1.77
CA VAL A 39 5.29 -5.93 -2.69
C VAL A 39 5.01 -4.47 -2.27
N LEU A 40 4.88 -4.20 -0.97
CA LEU A 40 4.62 -2.86 -0.46
C LEU A 40 5.85 -1.95 -0.60
N ARG A 41 7.06 -2.50 -0.43
CA ARG A 41 8.33 -1.82 -0.73
C ARG A 41 8.40 -1.43 -2.20
N LEU A 42 8.22 -2.40 -3.10
CA LEU A 42 8.22 -2.17 -4.55
C LEU A 42 7.15 -1.18 -4.99
N ARG A 43 5.96 -1.19 -4.38
CA ARG A 43 4.90 -0.19 -4.67
C ARG A 43 5.32 1.22 -4.29
N ARG A 44 5.98 1.41 -3.14
CA ARG A 44 6.49 2.73 -2.72
C ARG A 44 7.58 3.22 -3.65
N GLU A 45 8.52 2.35 -4.02
CA GLU A 45 9.58 2.65 -4.97
C GLU A 45 9.01 2.99 -6.35
N ASN A 46 8.06 2.20 -6.87
CA ASN A 46 7.37 2.48 -8.12
C ASN A 46 6.62 3.83 -8.11
N LYS A 47 5.98 4.18 -6.99
CA LYS A 47 5.32 5.49 -6.86
C LYS A 47 6.35 6.62 -6.96
N ALA A 48 7.46 6.52 -6.23
CA ALA A 48 8.54 7.52 -6.28
C ALA A 48 9.17 7.62 -7.68
N LEU A 49 9.37 6.49 -8.35
CA LEU A 49 9.86 6.45 -9.73
C LEU A 49 8.88 7.14 -10.70
N ARG A 50 7.58 6.89 -10.56
CA ARG A 50 6.55 7.57 -11.37
C ARG A 50 6.55 9.08 -11.15
N GLU A 51 6.71 9.54 -9.91
CA GLU A 51 6.80 10.96 -9.59
C GLU A 51 8.05 11.59 -10.22
N ARG A 52 9.22 10.93 -10.12
CA ARG A 52 10.45 11.37 -10.80
C ARG A 52 10.32 11.39 -12.31
N MET A 53 9.67 10.38 -12.90
CA MET A 53 9.47 10.30 -14.34
C MET A 53 8.65 11.50 -14.85
N LYS A 54 7.62 11.93 -14.11
CA LYS A 54 6.82 13.12 -14.46
C LYS A 54 7.70 14.35 -14.62
N THR A 55 8.57 14.61 -13.64
CA THR A 55 9.53 15.72 -13.68
C THR A 55 10.44 15.66 -14.90
N ILE A 56 10.94 14.48 -15.26
CA ILE A 56 11.79 14.31 -16.45
C ILE A 56 11.03 14.66 -17.72
N THR A 57 9.79 14.19 -17.88
CA THR A 57 8.94 14.55 -19.04
C THR A 57 8.63 16.05 -19.11
N GLU A 58 8.41 16.69 -17.97
CA GLU A 58 8.16 18.14 -17.91
C GLU A 58 9.39 18.95 -18.35
N ILE A 59 10.60 18.52 -17.98
CA ILE A 59 11.86 19.14 -18.46
C ILE A 59 12.06 18.90 -19.95
N ALA A 60 11.82 17.67 -20.43
CA ALA A 60 12.02 17.32 -21.84
C ALA A 60 11.04 18.02 -22.80
N SER A 61 9.98 18.66 -22.27
CA SER A 61 8.97 19.37 -23.05
C SER A 61 9.22 20.90 -23.11
N GLN A 62 10.29 21.40 -22.49
CA GLN A 62 10.73 22.80 -22.53
C GLN A 62 11.86 23.00 -23.56
#